data_AF-A0A354P5Q6-F1
#
_entry.id   AF-A0A354P5Q6-F1
#
_cell.length_a   1.000
_cell.length_b   1.000
_cell.length_c   1.000
_cell.angle_alpha   90.00
_cell.angle_beta   90.00
_cell.angle_gamma   90.00
#
_symmetry.space_group_name_H-M   'P 1'
#
loop_
_entity.id
_entity.type
_entity.pdbx_description
1 polymer ?
#
loop_
_entity_poly.entity_id
_entity_poly.type
_entity_poly.pdbx_seq_one_letter_code
_entity_poly.pdbx_strand_id
1 'polypeptide(L)'
;MVLLDRLRADAQRLDQELKSLTEPSKVYSVVSQPSPPAVRIQRRGDPENEGPAVSPGSFSWAKHAKADFGDDQTPEASRRLALANWITHPDNPLTARVIVNRLWHHHFGQGLVRTPSDFGLGGDTPSHPELLDFLARELISSGWSLKHIHKLILMSDVYRQSSLGSSDSKRASQVDASNRLLWRQNPRRLDAETLRDSVLSVSGKLNEEQGGPGFRDFRYTEAYAPIYDYITPDKPELWRRSIYRFVVRTTPHPLMTTLDCPDPANLTPVRPQTTTALQALALSNNEFMLQQARFMAARIESESKVESKVEATDAAVKRAFELAFQRQPTESEIEAATSLVDDDGLFALCRALMNANEFVYID
;
A
#
# COMPACT_ATOMS: atom_id res chain seq x y z
N MET A 1 48.02 -16.49 -15.21
CA MET A 1 47.89 -15.65 -16.43
C MET A 1 46.42 -15.45 -16.81
N VAL A 2 45.67 -16.52 -17.09
CA VAL A 2 44.26 -16.47 -17.54
C VAL A 2 43.31 -15.64 -16.64
N LEU A 3 43.45 -15.71 -15.31
CA LEU A 3 42.60 -14.94 -14.40
C LEU A 3 42.88 -13.42 -14.45
N LEU A 4 44.15 -13.03 -14.61
CA LEU A 4 44.56 -11.64 -14.67
C LEU A 4 44.07 -10.98 -15.97
N ASP A 5 44.18 -11.71 -17.08
CA ASP A 5 43.72 -11.24 -18.39
C ASP A 5 42.19 -11.11 -18.43
N ARG A 6 41.46 -12.03 -17.78
CA ARG A 6 40.01 -11.94 -17.61
C ARG A 6 39.60 -10.73 -16.78
N LEU A 7 40.25 -10.49 -15.63
CA LEU A 7 39.96 -9.33 -14.78
C LEU A 7 40.27 -8.00 -15.48
N ARG A 8 41.31 -7.94 -16.31
CA ARG A 8 41.62 -6.76 -17.13
C ARG A 8 40.56 -6.52 -18.21
N ALA A 9 40.10 -7.57 -18.88
CA ALA A 9 39.03 -7.47 -19.87
C ALA A 9 37.69 -7.06 -19.22
N ASP A 10 37.38 -7.61 -18.05
CA ASP A 10 36.19 -7.22 -17.27
C ASP A 10 36.28 -5.77 -16.81
N ALA A 11 37.45 -5.31 -16.34
CA ALA A 11 37.68 -3.93 -15.98
C ALA A 11 37.50 -2.99 -17.18
N GLN A 12 38.08 -3.32 -18.35
CA GLN A 12 37.92 -2.52 -19.56
C GLN A 12 36.47 -2.45 -20.05
N ARG A 13 35.73 -3.56 -19.98
CA ARG A 13 34.29 -3.58 -20.31
C ARG A 13 33.51 -2.67 -19.36
N LEU A 14 33.73 -2.79 -18.05
CA LEU A 14 33.06 -1.96 -17.05
C LEU A 14 33.43 -0.49 -17.21
N ASP A 15 34.66 -0.16 -17.60
CA ASP A 15 35.10 1.22 -17.85
C ASP A 15 34.42 1.81 -19.09
N GLN A 16 34.22 1.01 -20.14
CA GLN A 16 33.46 1.40 -21.33
C GLN A 16 31.97 1.58 -21.02
N GLU A 17 31.40 0.70 -20.21
CA GLU A 17 30.02 0.79 -19.72
C GLU A 17 29.83 2.04 -18.86
N LEU A 18 30.75 2.32 -17.93
CA LEU A 18 30.73 3.53 -17.10
C LEU A 18 30.82 4.81 -17.95
N LYS A 19 31.64 4.81 -19.01
CA LYS A 19 31.78 5.95 -19.94
C LYS A 19 30.59 6.11 -20.87
N SER A 20 29.85 5.04 -21.17
CA SER A 20 28.64 5.11 -22.00
C SER A 20 27.40 5.53 -21.20
N LEU A 21 27.45 5.42 -19.86
CA LEU A 21 26.45 6.01 -18.98
C LEU A 21 26.49 7.53 -19.08
N THR A 22 25.32 8.13 -19.14
CA THR A 22 25.17 9.59 -19.11
C THR A 22 25.65 10.12 -17.76
N GLU A 23 26.23 11.33 -17.73
CA GLU A 23 26.58 11.96 -16.46
C GLU A 23 25.35 11.96 -15.54
N PRO A 24 25.47 11.43 -14.31
CA PRO A 24 24.35 11.41 -13.39
C PRO A 24 23.90 12.84 -13.14
N SER A 25 22.59 13.07 -13.22
CA SER A 25 22.03 14.39 -12.94
C SER A 25 22.48 14.84 -11.55
N LYS A 26 22.88 16.11 -11.42
CA LYS A 26 23.16 16.70 -10.10
C LYS A 26 21.91 16.56 -9.23
N VAL A 27 22.01 15.76 -8.18
CA VAL A 27 20.97 15.61 -7.17
C VAL A 27 21.38 16.38 -5.92
N TYR A 28 20.44 17.13 -5.35
CA TYR A 28 20.60 17.63 -4.00
C TYR A 28 20.38 16.47 -3.05
N SER A 29 21.43 16.10 -2.30
CA SER A 29 21.38 15.08 -1.27
C SER A 29 21.89 15.65 0.05
N VAL A 30 21.48 15.02 1.14
CA VAL A 30 22.00 15.36 2.46
C VAL A 30 23.42 14.80 2.57
N VAL A 31 24.40 15.68 2.76
CA VAL A 31 25.76 15.27 3.07
C VAL A 31 25.81 14.92 4.55
N SER A 32 26.10 13.66 4.88
CA SER A 32 26.33 13.25 6.26
C SER A 32 27.52 14.01 6.81
N GLN A 33 27.35 14.70 7.94
CA GLN A 33 28.49 15.28 8.63
C GLN A 33 29.39 14.15 9.17
N PRO A 34 30.73 14.26 9.11
CA PRO A 34 31.63 13.20 9.53
C PRO A 34 31.51 12.85 11.01
N SER A 35 31.18 13.86 11.84
CA SER A 35 30.89 13.70 13.26
C SER A 35 29.60 14.46 13.61
N PRO A 36 28.73 13.88 14.47
CA PRO A 36 27.59 14.61 15.00
C PRO A 36 28.10 15.76 15.89
N PRO A 37 27.40 16.92 15.93
CA PRO A 37 27.68 17.92 16.94
C PRO A 37 27.31 17.38 18.33
N ALA A 38 28.08 17.76 19.35
CA ALA A 38 27.77 17.46 20.74
C ALA A 38 26.41 18.08 21.11
N VAL A 39 25.49 17.25 21.61
CA VAL A 39 24.18 17.73 22.08
C VAL A 39 24.29 18.08 23.56
N ARG A 40 23.73 19.23 23.96
CA ARG A 40 23.75 19.72 25.35
C ARG A 40 22.35 20.00 25.85
N ILE A 41 22.15 19.86 27.16
CA ILE A 41 20.89 20.18 27.81
C ILE A 41 20.67 21.70 27.71
N GLN A 42 19.60 22.15 27.07
CA GLN A 42 19.23 23.57 27.06
C GLN A 42 18.48 23.91 28.34
N ARG A 43 19.08 24.73 29.22
CA ARG A 43 18.46 25.06 30.51
C ARG A 43 17.22 25.90 30.27
N ARG A 44 16.06 25.39 30.68
CA ARG A 44 14.74 26.01 30.42
C ARG A 44 14.44 26.22 28.92
N GLY A 45 15.08 25.45 28.03
CA GLY A 45 14.90 25.55 26.58
C GLY A 45 15.60 26.75 25.93
N ASP A 46 16.50 27.43 26.66
CA ASP A 46 17.31 28.52 26.11
C ASP A 46 18.54 27.94 25.38
N PRO A 47 18.67 28.14 24.06
CA PRO A 47 19.79 27.64 23.27
C PRO A 47 21.13 28.33 23.59
N GLU A 48 21.12 29.52 24.19
CA GLU A 48 22.34 30.24 24.60
C GLU A 48 22.81 29.81 26.00
N ASN A 49 21.94 29.15 26.78
CA ASN A 49 22.23 28.69 28.14
C ASN A 49 22.40 27.17 28.19
N GLU A 50 23.55 26.72 27.69
CA GLU A 50 23.88 25.31 27.62
C GLU A 50 24.24 24.71 28.99
N GLY A 51 23.72 23.52 29.24
CA GLY A 51 24.06 22.64 30.34
C GLY A 51 25.07 21.55 29.93
N PRO A 52 25.15 20.47 30.71
CA PRO A 52 26.02 19.34 30.41
C PRO A 52 25.74 18.72 29.03
N ALA A 53 26.78 18.16 28.42
CA ALA A 53 26.63 17.32 27.23
C ALA A 53 25.84 16.05 27.57
N VAL A 54 25.02 15.60 26.63
CA VAL A 54 24.28 14.34 26.72
C VAL A 54 24.91 13.33 25.79
N SER A 55 25.14 12.12 26.30
CA SER A 55 25.57 11.01 25.47
C SER A 55 24.36 10.38 24.77
N PRO A 56 24.56 9.81 23.56
CA PRO A 56 23.56 8.97 22.90
C PRO A 56 23.05 7.86 23.83
N GLY A 57 21.73 7.78 23.99
CA GLY A 57 21.12 6.77 24.84
C GLY A 57 19.61 6.73 24.71
N SER A 58 18.97 5.88 25.51
CA SER A 58 17.51 5.79 25.60
C SER A 58 16.96 6.47 26.85
N PHE A 59 15.63 6.50 26.96
CA PHE A 59 14.93 6.99 28.13
C PHE A 59 15.31 6.19 29.38
N SER A 60 15.68 6.89 30.45
CA SER A 60 16.09 6.28 31.73
C SER A 60 15.02 5.42 32.40
N TRP A 61 13.74 5.65 32.06
CA TRP A 61 12.62 4.86 32.56
C TRP A 61 12.37 3.56 31.79
N ALA A 62 12.94 3.40 30.59
CA ALA A 62 12.80 2.20 29.78
C ALA A 62 13.87 1.17 30.17
N LYS A 63 13.46 0.12 30.89
CA LYS A 63 14.39 -0.82 31.56
C LYS A 63 14.57 -2.17 30.85
N HIS A 64 14.03 -2.33 29.64
CA HIS A 64 14.08 -3.62 28.92
C HIS A 64 15.45 -3.94 28.30
N ALA A 65 16.33 -2.95 28.15
CA ALA A 65 17.67 -3.14 27.61
C ALA A 65 18.61 -2.00 28.05
N LYS A 66 19.92 -2.20 27.88
CA LYS A 66 20.93 -1.16 28.15
C LYS A 66 20.67 0.06 27.29
N ALA A 67 20.57 1.23 27.93
CA ALA A 67 20.27 2.51 27.29
C ALA A 67 21.52 3.28 26.85
N ASP A 68 22.68 2.64 26.79
CA ASP A 68 23.95 3.25 26.38
C ASP A 68 24.21 2.94 24.91
N PHE A 69 24.26 3.99 24.08
CA PHE A 69 24.52 3.87 22.64
C PHE A 69 25.91 4.39 22.25
N GLY A 70 26.81 4.59 23.21
CA GLY A 70 28.14 5.15 23.02
C GLY A 70 28.21 6.65 23.29
N ASP A 71 29.23 7.30 22.72
CA ASP A 71 29.55 8.71 22.90
C ASP A 71 29.67 9.46 21.56
N ASP A 72 30.07 10.73 21.60
CA ASP A 72 30.26 11.57 20.40
C ASP A 72 31.43 11.12 19.51
N GLN A 73 32.32 10.26 20.03
CA GLN A 73 33.43 9.67 19.28
C GLN A 73 33.04 8.34 18.63
N THR A 74 31.92 7.75 19.05
CA THR A 74 31.43 6.49 18.53
C THR A 74 30.92 6.68 17.10
N PRO A 75 31.38 5.86 16.13
CA PRO A 75 30.93 5.95 14.74
C PRO A 75 29.41 5.91 14.65
N GLU A 76 28.84 6.78 13.81
CA GLU A 76 27.38 6.90 13.65
C GLU A 76 26.70 5.55 13.34
N ALA A 77 27.32 4.74 12.47
CA ALA A 77 26.82 3.41 12.14
C ALA A 77 26.67 2.51 13.39
N SER A 78 27.64 2.53 14.30
CA SER A 78 27.60 1.78 15.55
C SER A 78 26.50 2.28 16.49
N ARG A 79 26.29 3.60 16.57
CA ARG A 79 25.21 4.20 17.38
C ARG A 79 23.83 3.84 16.84
N ARG A 80 23.64 3.88 15.50
CA ARG A 80 22.40 3.44 14.85
C ARG A 80 22.13 1.95 15.07
N LEU A 81 23.17 1.12 15.03
CA LEU A 81 23.06 -0.31 15.34
C LEU A 81 22.66 -0.56 16.80
N ALA A 82 23.27 0.17 17.75
CA ALA A 82 22.91 0.07 19.17
C ALA A 82 21.43 0.44 19.41
N LEU A 83 20.96 1.53 18.80
CA LEU A 83 19.54 1.91 18.84
C LEU A 83 18.65 0.84 18.20
N ALA A 84 19.01 0.30 17.05
CA ALA A 84 18.24 -0.76 16.38
C ALA A 84 18.11 -2.00 17.27
N ASN A 85 19.20 -2.47 17.88
CA ASN A 85 19.22 -3.59 18.81
C ASN A 85 18.39 -3.31 20.07
N TRP A 86 18.35 -2.08 20.55
CA TRP A 86 17.52 -1.68 21.68
C TRP A 86 16.02 -1.67 21.34
N ILE A 87 15.66 -1.22 20.13
CA ILE A 87 14.27 -1.24 19.63
C ILE A 87 13.80 -2.68 19.44
N THR A 88 14.62 -3.54 18.86
CA THR A 88 14.26 -4.94 18.54
C THR A 88 14.61 -5.94 19.63
N HIS A 89 15.07 -5.46 20.80
CA HIS A 89 15.42 -6.33 21.93
C HIS A 89 14.24 -7.25 22.29
N PRO A 90 14.45 -8.56 22.55
CA PRO A 90 13.36 -9.50 22.86
C PRO A 90 12.48 -9.10 24.05
N ASP A 91 13.09 -8.41 25.02
CA ASP A 91 12.38 -7.91 26.20
C ASP A 91 11.61 -6.60 25.95
N ASN A 92 11.73 -5.99 24.77
CA ASN A 92 10.92 -4.84 24.39
C ASN A 92 9.48 -5.30 24.09
N PRO A 93 8.48 -4.92 24.90
CA PRO A 93 7.13 -5.45 24.76
C PRO A 93 6.34 -4.83 23.60
N LEU A 94 6.85 -3.76 22.97
CA LEU A 94 6.07 -2.97 22.00
C LEU A 94 6.36 -3.36 20.57
N THR A 95 7.64 -3.47 20.18
CA THR A 95 8.03 -3.57 18.76
C THR A 95 7.34 -4.72 18.04
N ALA A 96 7.39 -5.93 18.61
CA ALA A 96 6.74 -7.09 18.01
C ALA A 96 5.21 -6.95 18.01
N ARG A 97 4.59 -6.50 19.12
CA ARG A 97 3.14 -6.29 19.23
C ARG A 97 2.62 -5.28 18.21
N VAL A 98 3.32 -4.17 18.02
CA VAL A 98 2.96 -3.13 17.04
C VAL A 98 3.00 -3.68 15.62
N ILE A 99 4.06 -4.41 15.26
CA ILE A 99 4.20 -4.99 13.92
C ILE A 99 3.10 -6.03 13.65
N VAL A 100 2.89 -6.99 14.54
CA VAL A 100 1.87 -8.03 14.31
C VAL A 100 0.46 -7.44 14.30
N ASN A 101 0.19 -6.39 15.09
CA ASN A 101 -1.09 -5.68 15.03
C ASN A 101 -1.30 -4.96 13.70
N ARG A 102 -0.24 -4.41 13.10
CA ARG A 102 -0.30 -3.82 11.74
C ARG A 102 -0.55 -4.88 10.67
N LEU A 103 0.11 -6.03 10.76
CA LEU A 103 -0.14 -7.16 9.86
C LEU A 103 -1.60 -7.63 9.98
N TRP A 104 -2.08 -7.78 11.21
CA TRP A 104 -3.48 -8.13 11.49
C TRP A 104 -4.44 -7.11 10.90
N HIS A 105 -4.21 -5.82 11.17
CA HIS A 105 -4.99 -4.71 10.65
C HIS A 105 -5.14 -4.74 9.12
N HIS A 106 -4.06 -4.99 8.38
CA HIS A 106 -4.12 -5.07 6.92
C HIS A 106 -4.98 -6.23 6.40
N HIS A 107 -5.03 -7.36 7.12
CA HIS A 107 -5.82 -8.52 6.73
C HIS A 107 -7.30 -8.40 7.10
N PHE A 108 -7.60 -7.85 8.28
CA PHE A 108 -8.95 -7.81 8.83
C PHE A 108 -9.63 -6.43 8.74
N GLY A 109 -8.93 -5.40 8.25
CA GLY A 109 -9.40 -4.01 8.20
C GLY A 109 -9.36 -3.28 9.55
N GLN A 110 -9.19 -4.01 10.66
CA GLN A 110 -9.04 -3.45 12.01
C GLN A 110 -7.99 -4.26 12.78
N GLY A 111 -7.09 -3.57 13.49
CA GLY A 111 -6.11 -4.22 14.37
C GLY A 111 -6.76 -4.78 15.64
N LEU A 112 -6.08 -5.75 16.27
CA LEU A 112 -6.42 -6.22 17.62
C LEU A 112 -6.43 -5.05 18.63
N VAL A 113 -5.48 -4.13 18.47
CA VAL A 113 -5.50 -2.77 19.03
C VAL A 113 -5.89 -1.82 17.91
N ARG A 114 -7.01 -1.10 18.06
CA ARG A 114 -7.56 -0.24 17.00
C ARG A 114 -6.74 1.03 16.76
N THR A 115 -5.78 1.34 17.64
CA THR A 115 -4.85 2.47 17.56
C THR A 115 -3.45 1.97 17.17
N PRO A 116 -3.12 1.79 15.86
CA PRO A 116 -1.89 1.09 15.45
C PRO A 116 -0.58 1.82 15.78
N SER A 117 -0.67 3.10 16.16
CA SER A 117 0.47 3.94 16.57
C SER A 117 0.45 4.32 18.05
N ASP A 118 -0.55 3.90 18.83
CA ASP A 118 -0.61 4.17 20.26
C ASP A 118 -1.00 2.88 21.01
N PHE A 119 0.00 2.28 21.66
CA PHE A 119 -0.13 1.12 22.55
C PHE A 119 0.03 1.52 24.04
N GLY A 120 0.11 2.84 24.30
CA GLY A 120 0.21 3.39 25.64
C GLY A 120 -1.17 3.62 26.28
N LEU A 121 -1.21 4.49 27.29
CA LEU A 121 -2.43 4.80 28.04
C LEU A 121 -3.50 5.53 27.21
N GLY A 122 -3.10 6.18 26.10
CA GLY A 122 -4.01 6.82 25.16
C GLY A 122 -4.55 5.88 24.08
N GLY A 123 -3.98 4.67 23.99
CA GLY A 123 -4.37 3.64 23.03
C GLY A 123 -5.54 2.78 23.49
N ASP A 124 -6.13 2.06 22.54
CA ASP A 124 -7.15 1.07 22.83
C ASP A 124 -6.59 -0.20 23.46
N THR A 125 -7.38 -0.85 24.33
CA THR A 125 -7.05 -2.19 24.82
C THR A 125 -7.21 -3.23 23.71
N PRO A 126 -6.33 -4.24 23.63
CA PRO A 126 -6.43 -5.30 22.63
C PRO A 126 -7.74 -6.09 22.81
N SER A 127 -8.42 -6.40 21.71
CA SER A 127 -9.60 -7.28 21.73
C SER A 127 -9.25 -8.70 22.17
N HIS A 128 -8.09 -9.20 21.75
CA HIS A 128 -7.59 -10.54 22.06
C HIS A 128 -6.13 -10.45 22.54
N PRO A 129 -5.87 -10.14 23.83
CA PRO A 129 -4.52 -9.92 24.35
C PRO A 129 -3.62 -11.15 24.22
N GLU A 130 -4.15 -12.35 24.48
CA GLU A 130 -3.37 -13.59 24.39
C GLU A 130 -2.96 -13.91 22.95
N LEU A 131 -3.83 -13.63 21.97
CA LEU A 131 -3.52 -13.78 20.55
C LEU A 131 -2.45 -12.78 20.10
N LEU A 132 -2.56 -11.52 20.53
CA LEU A 132 -1.56 -10.50 20.25
C LEU A 132 -0.18 -10.92 20.79
N ASP A 133 -0.15 -11.41 22.03
CA ASP A 133 1.08 -11.88 22.67
C ASP A 133 1.65 -13.13 22.00
N PHE A 134 0.79 -14.06 21.59
CA PHE A 134 1.19 -15.24 20.83
C PHE A 134 1.86 -14.85 19.51
N LEU A 135 1.21 -14.01 18.71
CA LEU A 135 1.77 -13.56 17.43
C LEU A 135 3.08 -12.77 17.62
N ALA A 136 3.16 -11.92 18.64
CA ALA A 136 4.37 -11.16 18.95
C ALA A 136 5.55 -12.06 19.32
N ARG A 137 5.32 -13.08 20.17
CA ARG A 137 6.36 -14.08 20.50
C ARG A 137 6.75 -14.92 19.29
N GLU A 138 5.78 -15.30 18.46
CA GLU A 138 6.02 -16.07 17.25
C GLU A 138 6.86 -15.29 16.22
N LEU A 139 6.67 -13.97 16.13
CA LEU A 139 7.49 -13.13 15.27
C LEU A 139 8.95 -13.14 15.72
N ILE A 140 9.19 -13.03 17.03
CA ILE A 140 10.55 -13.07 17.60
C ILE A 140 11.18 -14.45 17.41
N SER A 141 10.46 -15.54 17.73
CA SER A 141 10.98 -16.92 17.65
C SER A 141 11.29 -17.36 16.22
N SER A 142 10.53 -16.86 15.25
CA SER A 142 10.72 -17.14 13.81
C SER A 142 11.78 -16.25 13.14
N GLY A 143 12.56 -15.49 13.91
CA GLY A 143 13.62 -14.63 13.40
C GLY A 143 13.09 -13.41 12.64
N TRP A 144 11.98 -12.82 13.11
CA TRP A 144 11.33 -11.64 12.54
C TRP A 144 10.78 -11.84 11.11
N SER A 145 10.46 -13.09 10.75
CA SER A 145 9.89 -13.41 9.43
C SER A 145 8.44 -12.93 9.33
N LEU A 146 8.22 -11.77 8.69
CA LEU A 146 6.87 -11.27 8.43
C LEU A 146 6.07 -12.26 7.59
N LYS A 147 6.70 -12.92 6.61
CA LYS A 147 6.07 -13.92 5.75
C LYS A 147 5.50 -15.10 6.55
N HIS A 148 6.21 -15.52 7.60
CA HIS A 148 5.74 -16.56 8.51
C HIS A 148 4.44 -16.14 9.22
N ILE A 149 4.41 -14.93 9.78
CA ILE A 149 3.21 -14.40 10.44
C ILE A 149 2.05 -14.20 9.45
N HIS A 150 2.32 -13.71 8.24
CA HIS A 150 1.30 -13.66 7.17
C HIS A 150 0.70 -15.04 6.93
N LYS A 151 1.54 -16.08 6.73
CA LYS A 151 1.06 -17.45 6.51
C LYS A 151 0.21 -17.95 7.67
N LEU A 152 0.65 -17.71 8.91
CA LEU A 152 -0.08 -18.13 10.11
C LEU A 152 -1.48 -17.50 10.17
N ILE A 153 -1.59 -16.19 9.88
CA ILE A 153 -2.87 -15.49 9.82
C ILE A 153 -3.73 -16.03 8.67
N LEU A 154 -3.20 -16.10 7.46
CA LEU A 154 -3.95 -16.51 6.26
C LEU A 154 -4.45 -17.97 6.31
N MET A 155 -3.74 -18.84 7.03
CA MET A 155 -4.11 -20.25 7.21
C MET A 155 -5.00 -20.50 8.42
N SER A 156 -5.31 -19.46 9.22
CA SER A 156 -6.18 -19.59 10.39
C SER A 156 -7.64 -19.79 9.98
N ASP A 157 -8.41 -20.42 10.86
CA ASP A 157 -9.86 -20.58 10.64
C ASP A 157 -10.57 -19.22 10.64
N VAL A 158 -10.07 -18.25 11.42
CA VAL A 158 -10.64 -16.90 11.49
C VAL A 158 -10.48 -16.11 10.19
N TYR A 159 -9.35 -16.25 9.49
CA TYR A 159 -9.17 -15.59 8.19
C TYR A 159 -10.00 -16.24 7.08
N ARG A 160 -10.19 -17.57 7.15
CA ARG A 160 -10.90 -18.36 6.13
C ARG A 160 -12.42 -18.38 6.31
N GLN A 161 -12.97 -17.64 7.28
CA GLN A 161 -14.41 -17.49 7.42
C GLN A 161 -15.00 -16.77 6.20
N SER A 162 -16.27 -17.01 5.91
CA SER A 162 -16.99 -16.23 4.90
C SER A 162 -17.40 -14.87 5.46
N SER A 163 -17.45 -13.86 4.60
CA SER A 163 -18.03 -12.54 4.89
C SER A 163 -19.56 -12.52 4.74
N LEU A 164 -20.10 -13.45 3.93
CA LEU A 164 -21.52 -13.79 3.84
C LEU A 164 -21.89 -14.54 5.11
N GLY A 165 -22.55 -13.83 6.04
CA GLY A 165 -22.78 -14.32 7.39
C GLY A 165 -23.46 -15.70 7.47
N SER A 166 -23.23 -16.43 8.57
CA SER A 166 -23.87 -17.72 8.86
C SER A 166 -25.32 -17.58 9.33
N SER A 167 -26.02 -18.70 9.55
CA SER A 167 -27.39 -18.74 10.14
C SER A 167 -27.50 -17.97 11.47
N ASP A 168 -26.40 -17.87 12.22
CA ASP A 168 -26.31 -17.20 13.52
C ASP A 168 -26.05 -15.68 13.43
N SER A 169 -25.90 -15.13 12.23
CA SER A 169 -25.47 -13.74 12.02
C SER A 169 -26.37 -12.71 12.71
N LYS A 170 -27.68 -12.98 12.82
CA LYS A 170 -28.60 -12.07 13.52
C LYS A 170 -28.26 -11.95 15.00
N ARG A 171 -27.98 -13.07 15.67
CA ARG A 171 -27.58 -13.09 17.08
C ARG A 171 -26.20 -12.46 17.26
N ALA A 172 -25.25 -12.85 16.41
CA ALA A 172 -23.88 -12.32 16.48
C ALA A 172 -23.85 -10.80 16.27
N SER A 173 -24.57 -10.27 15.28
CA SER A 173 -24.66 -8.83 15.02
C SER A 173 -25.36 -8.04 16.13
N GLN A 174 -26.23 -8.66 16.93
CA GLN A 174 -26.83 -7.99 18.09
C GLN A 174 -25.84 -7.85 19.26
N VAL A 175 -24.90 -8.78 19.39
CA VAL A 175 -23.88 -8.77 20.45
C VAL A 175 -22.67 -7.93 20.02
N ASP A 176 -22.22 -8.08 18.78
CA ASP A 176 -21.03 -7.44 18.23
C ASP A 176 -21.27 -7.03 16.77
N ALA A 177 -21.97 -5.91 16.60
CA ALA A 177 -22.25 -5.33 15.29
C ALA A 177 -20.98 -4.92 14.52
N SER A 178 -19.92 -4.55 15.25
CA SER A 178 -18.63 -4.14 14.69
C SER A 178 -17.75 -5.30 14.23
N ASN A 179 -18.15 -6.54 14.51
CA ASN A 179 -17.36 -7.74 14.26
C ASN A 179 -15.96 -7.69 14.91
N ARG A 180 -15.85 -7.09 16.11
CA ARG A 180 -14.62 -7.00 16.90
C ARG A 180 -14.15 -8.37 17.41
N LEU A 181 -15.08 -9.30 17.62
CA LEU A 181 -14.86 -10.69 18.03
C LEU A 181 -14.69 -11.65 16.85
N LEU A 182 -14.74 -11.14 15.61
CA LEU A 182 -14.38 -11.86 14.39
C LEU A 182 -15.23 -13.14 14.17
N TRP A 183 -16.54 -12.97 14.28
CA TRP A 183 -17.53 -14.03 14.04
C TRP A 183 -17.84 -14.24 12.56
N ARG A 184 -17.30 -13.39 11.68
CA ARG A 184 -17.25 -13.54 10.21
C ARG A 184 -16.02 -12.82 9.64
N GLN A 185 -15.74 -12.98 8.35
CA GLN A 185 -14.77 -12.13 7.66
C GLN A 185 -15.37 -10.75 7.35
N ASN A 186 -14.51 -9.71 7.31
CA ASN A 186 -14.92 -8.34 6.97
C ASN A 186 -14.75 -8.09 5.46
N PRO A 187 -15.79 -7.60 4.77
CA PRO A 187 -15.62 -6.99 3.45
C PRO A 187 -14.66 -5.80 3.56
N ARG A 188 -13.69 -5.72 2.66
CA ARG A 188 -12.68 -4.66 2.64
C ARG A 188 -12.75 -3.90 1.34
N ARG A 189 -12.91 -2.58 1.45
CA ARG A 189 -12.79 -1.69 0.29
C ARG A 189 -11.34 -1.68 -0.19
N LEU A 190 -11.14 -1.69 -1.50
CA LEU A 190 -9.84 -1.49 -2.13
C LEU A 190 -9.33 -0.09 -1.83
N ASP A 191 -8.06 0.01 -1.43
CA ASP A 191 -7.36 1.29 -1.34
C ASP A 191 -7.21 1.92 -2.75
N ALA A 192 -7.07 3.24 -2.82
CA ALA A 192 -6.99 3.99 -4.08
C ALA A 192 -5.96 3.40 -5.07
N GLU A 193 -4.77 3.04 -4.57
CA GLU A 193 -3.70 2.46 -5.40
C GLU A 193 -4.07 1.09 -5.94
N THR A 194 -4.67 0.24 -5.10
CA THR A 194 -5.12 -1.09 -5.53
C THR A 194 -6.27 -1.01 -6.52
N LEU A 195 -7.24 -0.11 -6.29
CA LEU A 195 -8.35 0.11 -7.21
C LEU A 195 -7.85 0.58 -8.58
N ARG A 196 -6.92 1.55 -8.62
CA ARG A 196 -6.30 2.00 -9.87
C ARG A 196 -5.60 0.84 -10.59
N ASP A 197 -4.83 0.04 -9.86
CA ASP A 197 -4.11 -1.11 -10.44
C ASP A 197 -5.08 -2.20 -10.93
N SER A 198 -6.20 -2.44 -10.23
CA SER A 198 -7.27 -3.33 -10.67
C SER A 198 -7.90 -2.85 -11.98
N VAL A 199 -8.21 -1.55 -12.09
CA VAL A 199 -8.74 -0.95 -13.34
C VAL A 199 -7.79 -1.19 -14.52
N LEU A 200 -6.48 -0.98 -14.32
CA LEU A 200 -5.47 -1.24 -15.35
C LEU A 200 -5.35 -2.73 -15.69
N SER A 201 -5.50 -3.61 -14.69
CA SER A 201 -5.42 -5.05 -14.88
C SER A 201 -6.59 -5.56 -15.73
N VAL A 202 -7.82 -5.18 -15.40
CA VAL A 202 -9.02 -5.63 -16.13
C VAL A 202 -9.08 -5.01 -17.53
N SER A 203 -8.61 -3.77 -17.72
CA SER A 203 -8.49 -3.15 -19.05
C SER A 203 -7.37 -3.73 -19.91
N GLY A 204 -6.49 -4.56 -19.34
CA GLY A 204 -5.35 -5.15 -20.03
C GLY A 204 -4.23 -4.15 -20.32
N LYS A 205 -4.15 -3.04 -19.57
CA LYS A 205 -3.16 -1.97 -19.76
C LYS A 205 -2.07 -1.94 -18.69
N LEU A 206 -2.22 -2.71 -17.62
CA LEU A 206 -1.25 -2.73 -16.53
C LEU A 206 0.16 -3.12 -17.04
N ASN A 207 1.12 -2.23 -16.83
CA ASN A 207 2.53 -2.51 -17.02
C ASN A 207 3.12 -3.09 -15.71
N GLU A 208 3.52 -4.36 -15.76
CA GLU A 208 4.05 -5.12 -14.63
C GLU A 208 5.58 -5.03 -14.46
N GLU A 209 6.26 -4.23 -15.29
CA GLU A 209 7.71 -4.04 -15.21
C GLU A 209 8.15 -3.64 -13.79
N GLN A 210 9.13 -4.36 -13.25
CA GLN A 210 9.64 -4.16 -11.90
C GLN A 210 10.94 -3.35 -11.90
N GLY A 211 11.13 -2.52 -10.88
CA GLY A 211 12.29 -1.64 -10.75
C GLY A 211 12.22 -0.42 -11.67
N GLY A 212 13.36 0.23 -11.89
CA GLY A 212 13.45 1.41 -12.75
C GLY A 212 12.77 2.68 -12.19
N PRO A 213 12.80 3.80 -12.94
CA PRO A 213 12.25 5.06 -12.51
C PRO A 213 10.72 5.03 -12.44
N GLY A 214 10.14 5.70 -11.44
CA GLY A 214 8.70 5.92 -11.39
C GLY A 214 8.17 6.76 -12.55
N PHE A 215 6.85 6.93 -12.60
CA PHE A 215 6.20 7.79 -13.60
C PHE A 215 5.61 9.05 -12.97
N ARG A 216 5.47 10.10 -13.78
CA ARG A 216 4.86 11.38 -13.40
C ARG A 216 3.62 11.60 -14.25
N ASP A 217 2.47 11.63 -13.61
CA ASP A 217 1.16 11.91 -14.20
C ASP A 217 0.80 13.40 -14.07
N PHE A 218 1.78 14.30 -14.17
CA PHE A 218 1.59 15.75 -14.11
C PHE A 218 2.58 16.50 -14.98
N ARG A 219 2.21 17.72 -15.40
CA ARG A 219 3.12 18.72 -15.98
C ARG A 219 3.68 19.57 -14.84
N TYR A 220 4.98 19.80 -14.90
CA TYR A 220 5.69 20.63 -13.94
C TYR A 220 5.95 22.01 -14.55
N THR A 221 5.62 23.06 -13.81
CA THR A 221 5.99 24.44 -14.17
C THR A 221 6.77 25.06 -13.03
N GLU A 222 8.01 25.45 -13.33
CA GLU A 222 8.85 26.23 -12.43
C GLU A 222 8.25 27.63 -12.27
N ALA A 223 7.92 27.99 -11.04
CA ALA A 223 7.40 29.29 -10.65
C ALA A 223 7.79 29.53 -9.18
N TYR A 224 7.50 30.72 -8.65
CA TYR A 224 7.79 31.05 -7.24
C TYR A 224 7.23 29.99 -6.26
N ALA A 225 6.04 29.46 -6.55
CA ALA A 225 5.53 28.24 -5.98
C ALA A 225 5.40 27.20 -7.10
N PRO A 226 6.06 26.03 -7.01
CA PRO A 226 6.01 25.03 -8.07
C PRO A 226 4.59 24.57 -8.37
N ILE A 227 4.22 24.52 -9.66
CA ILE A 227 2.88 24.13 -10.11
C ILE A 227 2.93 22.71 -10.67
N TYR A 228 1.94 21.90 -10.27
CA TYR A 228 1.79 20.50 -10.64
C TYR A 228 0.39 20.28 -11.24
N ASP A 229 0.33 20.26 -12.57
CA ASP A 229 -0.94 20.07 -13.29
C ASP A 229 -1.10 18.61 -13.69
N TYR A 230 -1.92 17.86 -12.94
CA TYR A 230 -2.16 16.45 -13.22
C TYR A 230 -2.80 16.23 -14.59
N ILE A 231 -2.32 15.21 -15.30
CA ILE A 231 -2.79 14.78 -16.61
C ILE A 231 -3.42 13.40 -16.51
N THR A 232 -4.30 13.09 -17.46
CA THR A 232 -4.89 11.75 -17.56
C THR A 232 -3.81 10.75 -17.98
N PRO A 233 -3.63 9.63 -17.23
CA PRO A 233 -2.64 8.63 -17.57
C PRO A 233 -3.17 7.71 -18.69
N ASP A 234 -3.04 8.17 -19.92
CA ASP A 234 -3.57 7.57 -21.15
C ASP A 234 -2.48 6.96 -22.05
N LYS A 235 -1.25 6.79 -21.53
CA LYS A 235 -0.11 6.23 -22.27
C LYS A 235 0.56 5.07 -21.53
N PRO A 236 1.19 4.12 -22.25
CA PRO A 236 1.86 2.95 -21.66
C PRO A 236 2.83 3.24 -20.52
N GLU A 237 3.61 4.31 -20.62
CA GLU A 237 4.56 4.73 -19.58
C GLU A 237 3.89 5.16 -18.27
N LEU A 238 2.60 5.52 -18.31
CA LEU A 238 1.80 5.94 -17.16
C LEU A 238 0.96 4.79 -16.59
N TRP A 239 0.94 3.62 -17.21
CA TRP A 239 0.15 2.47 -16.79
C TRP A 239 0.90 1.49 -15.88
N ARG A 240 1.99 1.93 -15.26
CA ARG A 240 2.70 1.14 -14.26
C ARG A 240 1.86 0.99 -12.99
N ARG A 241 2.18 -0.03 -12.20
CA ARG A 241 1.65 -0.22 -10.85
C ARG A 241 1.78 1.07 -10.03
N SER A 242 0.77 1.36 -9.23
CA SER A 242 0.65 2.61 -8.49
C SER A 242 1.79 2.84 -7.48
N ILE A 243 2.51 1.78 -7.09
CA ILE A 243 3.73 1.87 -6.27
C ILE A 243 4.87 2.67 -6.96
N TYR A 244 4.85 2.78 -8.29
CA TYR A 244 5.83 3.55 -9.07
C TYR A 244 5.37 5.00 -9.33
N ARG A 245 4.24 5.43 -8.77
CA ARG A 245 3.76 6.81 -8.94
C ARG A 245 4.66 7.79 -8.20
N PHE A 246 5.00 8.88 -8.86
CA PHE A 246 5.57 10.03 -8.18
C PHE A 246 4.52 10.72 -7.33
N VAL A 247 4.80 10.91 -6.05
CA VAL A 247 3.88 11.57 -5.12
C VAL A 247 4.37 12.99 -4.82
N VAL A 248 3.60 13.99 -5.25
CA VAL A 248 3.85 15.39 -4.90
C VAL A 248 3.29 15.66 -3.51
N ARG A 249 4.16 15.98 -2.54
CA ARG A 249 3.78 16.12 -1.13
C ARG A 249 2.80 17.29 -0.88
N THR A 250 2.89 18.35 -1.66
CA THR A 250 2.10 19.59 -1.49
C THR A 250 0.83 19.62 -2.33
N THR A 251 0.72 18.76 -3.34
CA THR A 251 -0.38 18.77 -4.31
C THR A 251 -0.86 17.33 -4.54
N PRO A 252 -1.78 16.83 -3.70
CA PRO A 252 -2.31 15.48 -3.84
C PRO A 252 -3.02 15.25 -5.19
N HIS A 253 -2.97 14.02 -5.71
CA HIS A 253 -3.61 13.68 -6.97
C HIS A 253 -5.15 13.65 -6.82
N PRO A 254 -5.94 14.42 -7.60
CA PRO A 254 -7.39 14.57 -7.39
C PRO A 254 -8.18 13.26 -7.32
N LEU A 255 -7.99 12.35 -8.29
CA LEU A 255 -8.66 11.04 -8.29
C LEU A 255 -8.30 10.22 -7.05
N MET A 256 -7.00 10.11 -6.73
CA MET A 256 -6.52 9.32 -5.60
C MET A 256 -7.04 9.87 -4.27
N THR A 257 -7.02 11.19 -4.08
CA THR A 257 -7.60 11.85 -2.90
C THR A 257 -9.09 11.59 -2.77
N THR A 258 -9.83 11.62 -3.88
CA THR A 258 -11.27 11.30 -3.87
C THR A 258 -11.49 9.86 -3.39
N LEU A 259 -10.59 8.94 -3.76
CA LEU A 259 -10.60 7.53 -3.36
C LEU A 259 -9.89 7.26 -2.03
N ASP A 260 -9.80 8.26 -1.14
CA ASP A 260 -9.23 8.15 0.20
C ASP A 260 -7.72 7.83 0.27
N CYS A 261 -6.97 8.10 -0.80
CA CYS A 261 -5.51 7.98 -0.76
C CYS A 261 -4.94 8.88 0.35
N PRO A 262 -4.07 8.36 1.25
CA PRO A 262 -3.49 9.14 2.33
C PRO A 262 -2.78 10.40 1.86
N ASP A 263 -2.94 11.48 2.64
CA ASP A 263 -2.22 12.72 2.42
C ASP A 263 -0.71 12.51 2.69
N PRO A 264 0.18 12.69 1.70
CA PRO A 264 1.61 12.51 1.87
C PRO A 264 2.26 13.53 2.82
N ALA A 265 1.57 14.62 3.17
CA ALA A 265 2.03 15.56 4.18
C ALA A 265 1.88 15.01 5.61
N ASN A 266 0.98 14.06 5.83
CA ASN A 266 0.50 13.62 7.14
C ASN A 266 0.84 12.16 7.46
N LEU A 267 0.97 11.86 8.76
CA LEU A 267 1.09 10.48 9.23
C LEU A 267 -0.30 9.82 9.24
N THR A 268 -0.45 8.72 8.49
CA THR A 268 -1.73 8.02 8.35
C THR A 268 -1.61 6.58 8.84
N PRO A 269 -1.75 6.32 10.15
CA PRO A 269 -1.62 4.96 10.72
C PRO A 269 -2.81 4.05 10.42
N VAL A 270 -3.98 4.64 10.15
CA VAL A 270 -5.18 3.98 9.67
C VAL A 270 -5.63 4.72 8.42
N ARG A 271 -5.76 4.02 7.30
CA ARG A 271 -6.24 4.62 6.06
C ARG A 271 -7.74 4.89 6.18
N PRO A 272 -8.22 6.08 5.82
CA PRO A 272 -9.66 6.33 5.80
C PRO A 272 -10.32 5.43 4.75
N GLN A 273 -11.52 4.95 5.06
CA GLN A 273 -12.37 4.24 4.12
C GLN A 273 -13.74 4.87 4.18
N THR A 274 -14.13 5.52 3.09
CA THR A 274 -15.44 6.16 2.97
C THR A 274 -16.21 5.56 1.79
N THR A 275 -17.54 5.71 1.83
CA THR A 275 -18.41 5.41 0.70
C THR A 275 -19.25 6.65 0.46
N THR A 276 -18.88 7.43 -0.54
CA THR A 276 -19.49 8.73 -0.83
C THR A 276 -20.00 8.79 -2.26
N ALA A 277 -21.01 9.63 -2.50
CA ALA A 277 -21.49 9.90 -3.85
C ALA A 277 -20.39 10.45 -4.76
N LEU A 278 -19.42 11.21 -4.21
CA LEU A 278 -18.27 11.72 -4.97
C LEU A 278 -17.36 10.61 -5.48
N GLN A 279 -17.13 9.56 -4.68
CA GLN A 279 -16.36 8.40 -5.13
C GLN A 279 -17.06 7.66 -6.26
N ALA A 280 -18.36 7.40 -6.12
CA ALA A 280 -19.15 6.76 -7.18
C ALA A 280 -19.17 7.61 -8.47
N LEU A 281 -19.30 8.94 -8.33
CA LEU A 281 -19.27 9.85 -9.47
C LEU A 281 -17.90 9.90 -10.13
N ALA A 282 -16.81 9.85 -9.35
CA ALA A 282 -15.44 9.81 -9.86
C ALA A 282 -15.15 8.50 -10.59
N LEU A 283 -15.55 7.35 -10.05
CA LEU A 283 -15.42 6.07 -10.74
C LEU A 283 -16.20 6.04 -12.05
N SER A 284 -17.37 6.69 -12.09
CA SER A 284 -18.19 6.75 -13.28
C SER A 284 -17.74 7.79 -14.32
N ASN A 285 -17.13 8.92 -13.94
CA ASN A 285 -16.93 10.06 -14.85
C ASN A 285 -15.48 10.53 -14.99
N ASN A 286 -14.55 10.04 -14.17
CA ASN A 286 -13.16 10.45 -14.32
C ASN A 286 -12.60 9.98 -15.67
N GLU A 287 -11.83 10.85 -16.34
CA GLU A 287 -11.31 10.58 -17.69
C GLU A 287 -10.46 9.31 -17.75
N PHE A 288 -9.67 9.03 -16.71
CA PHE A 288 -8.93 7.76 -16.61
C PHE A 288 -9.88 6.57 -16.62
N MET A 289 -10.93 6.60 -15.78
CA MET A 289 -11.90 5.50 -15.69
C MET A 289 -12.63 5.27 -17.01
N LEU A 290 -13.06 6.35 -17.67
CA LEU A 290 -13.71 6.28 -18.98
C LEU A 290 -12.77 5.68 -20.02
N GLN A 291 -11.50 6.10 -20.04
CA GLN A 291 -10.52 5.58 -20.99
C GLN A 291 -10.23 4.09 -20.74
N GLN A 292 -10.09 3.68 -19.48
CA GLN A 292 -9.86 2.28 -19.13
C GLN A 292 -11.09 1.40 -19.42
N ALA A 293 -12.31 1.92 -19.26
CA ALA A 293 -13.53 1.22 -19.68
C ALA A 293 -13.57 0.99 -21.20
N ARG A 294 -13.10 1.95 -22.01
CA ARG A 294 -12.94 1.75 -23.47
C ARG A 294 -11.92 0.67 -23.80
N PHE A 295 -10.79 0.66 -23.10
CA PHE A 295 -9.78 -0.38 -23.29
C PHE A 295 -10.27 -1.76 -22.87
N MET A 296 -11.03 -1.86 -21.77
CA MET A 296 -11.67 -3.09 -21.34
C MET A 296 -12.68 -3.60 -22.38
N ALA A 297 -13.52 -2.72 -22.93
CA ALA A 297 -14.48 -3.08 -23.98
C ALA A 297 -13.75 -3.62 -25.23
N ALA A 298 -12.73 -2.91 -25.72
CA ALA A 298 -11.93 -3.35 -26.87
C ALA A 298 -11.21 -4.70 -26.62
N ARG A 299 -10.74 -4.92 -25.39
CA ARG A 299 -10.18 -6.21 -24.97
C ARG A 299 -11.22 -7.32 -25.06
N ILE A 300 -12.41 -7.11 -24.49
CA ILE A 300 -13.50 -8.10 -24.50
C ILE A 300 -13.92 -8.43 -25.94
N GLU A 301 -14.07 -7.43 -26.81
CA GLU A 301 -14.38 -7.62 -28.23
C GLU A 301 -13.31 -8.46 -28.94
N SER A 302 -12.04 -8.26 -28.58
CA SER A 302 -10.93 -9.03 -29.17
C SER A 302 -10.89 -10.48 -28.69
N GLU A 303 -11.29 -10.73 -27.44
CA GLU A 303 -11.26 -12.04 -26.79
C GLU A 303 -12.54 -12.86 -27.05
N SER A 304 -13.67 -12.21 -27.36
CA SER A 304 -15.01 -12.84 -27.48
C SER A 304 -15.46 -13.05 -28.93
N LYS A 305 -14.52 -13.32 -29.85
CA LYS A 305 -14.84 -13.50 -31.27
C LYS A 305 -15.53 -14.84 -31.52
N VAL A 306 -16.80 -14.78 -31.89
CA VAL A 306 -17.65 -15.92 -32.28
C VAL A 306 -18.33 -15.63 -33.61
N GLU A 307 -18.74 -16.66 -34.35
CA GLU A 307 -19.35 -16.52 -35.68
C GLU A 307 -20.75 -15.89 -35.63
N SER A 308 -21.51 -16.12 -34.55
CA SER A 308 -22.85 -15.57 -34.34
C SER A 308 -22.83 -14.32 -33.47
N LYS A 309 -23.58 -13.27 -33.88
CA LYS A 309 -23.69 -12.02 -33.13
C LYS A 309 -24.30 -12.21 -31.74
N VAL A 310 -25.30 -13.07 -31.61
CA VAL A 310 -25.98 -13.33 -30.32
C VAL A 310 -25.05 -14.06 -29.35
N GLU A 311 -24.31 -15.05 -29.87
CA GLU A 311 -23.32 -15.78 -29.07
C GLU A 311 -22.15 -14.88 -28.68
N ALA A 312 -21.78 -13.91 -29.53
CA ALA A 312 -20.76 -12.93 -29.22
C ALA A 312 -21.17 -11.98 -28.08
N THR A 313 -22.42 -11.54 -28.01
CA THR A 313 -22.89 -10.70 -26.89
C THR A 313 -22.88 -11.46 -25.56
N ASP A 314 -23.41 -12.68 -25.52
CA ASP A 314 -23.41 -13.51 -24.31
C ASP A 314 -21.99 -13.85 -23.84
N ALA A 315 -21.10 -14.22 -24.78
CA ALA A 315 -19.69 -14.44 -24.49
C ALA A 315 -19.00 -13.19 -23.95
N ALA A 316 -19.28 -12.02 -24.54
CA ALA A 316 -18.72 -10.74 -24.10
C ALA A 316 -19.20 -10.34 -22.70
N VAL A 317 -20.48 -10.54 -22.39
CA VAL A 317 -21.05 -10.30 -21.05
C VAL A 317 -20.38 -11.21 -20.02
N LYS A 318 -20.32 -12.53 -20.27
CA LYS A 318 -19.63 -13.47 -19.38
C LYS A 318 -18.19 -13.07 -19.15
N ARG A 319 -17.48 -12.69 -20.22
CA ARG A 319 -16.09 -12.26 -20.13
C ARG A 319 -15.92 -10.97 -19.32
N ALA A 320 -16.85 -10.01 -19.45
CA ALA A 320 -16.83 -8.78 -18.67
C ALA A 320 -16.92 -9.05 -17.16
N PHE A 321 -17.81 -9.97 -16.76
CA PHE A 321 -17.97 -10.40 -15.37
C PHE A 321 -16.77 -11.20 -14.85
N GLU A 322 -16.19 -12.09 -15.66
CA GLU A 322 -14.96 -12.79 -15.29
C GLU A 322 -13.80 -11.83 -15.03
N LEU A 323 -13.64 -10.81 -15.88
CA LEU A 323 -12.60 -9.81 -15.72
C LEU A 323 -12.84 -8.92 -14.50
N ALA A 324 -14.06 -8.41 -14.31
CA ALA A 324 -14.38 -7.47 -13.24
C ALA A 324 -14.53 -8.13 -11.87
N PHE A 325 -15.23 -9.27 -11.79
CA PHE A 325 -15.67 -9.90 -10.54
C PHE A 325 -15.11 -11.31 -10.33
N GLN A 326 -14.35 -11.86 -11.29
CA GLN A 326 -13.76 -13.20 -11.18
C GLN A 326 -14.78 -14.34 -10.97
N ARG A 327 -16.01 -14.14 -11.45
CA ARG A 327 -17.09 -15.15 -11.45
C ARG A 327 -17.94 -15.06 -12.71
N GLN A 328 -18.79 -16.06 -12.90
CA GLN A 328 -19.83 -16.00 -13.93
C GLN A 328 -21.00 -15.10 -13.47
N PRO A 329 -21.66 -14.39 -14.41
CA PRO A 329 -22.90 -13.70 -14.13
C PRO A 329 -24.04 -14.69 -13.85
N THR A 330 -24.99 -14.28 -13.01
CA THR A 330 -26.28 -14.95 -12.83
C THR A 330 -27.19 -14.71 -14.04
N GLU A 331 -28.27 -15.49 -14.19
CA GLU A 331 -29.21 -15.35 -15.31
C GLU A 331 -29.80 -13.93 -15.40
N SER A 332 -30.16 -13.33 -14.25
CA SER A 332 -30.66 -11.94 -14.21
C SER A 332 -29.61 -10.90 -14.57
N GLU A 333 -28.34 -11.16 -14.24
CA GLU A 333 -27.23 -10.27 -14.60
C GLU A 333 -26.91 -10.36 -16.09
N ILE A 334 -27.00 -11.56 -16.69
CA ILE A 334 -26.87 -11.74 -18.14
C ILE A 334 -27.95 -10.95 -18.85
N GLU A 335 -29.22 -11.11 -18.47
CA GLU A 335 -30.34 -10.41 -19.12
C GLU A 335 -30.16 -8.88 -19.06
N ALA A 336 -29.85 -8.33 -17.90
CA ALA A 336 -29.63 -6.90 -17.72
C ALA A 336 -28.40 -6.38 -18.48
N ALA A 337 -27.28 -7.13 -18.46
CA ALA A 337 -26.06 -6.75 -19.13
C ALA A 337 -26.20 -6.83 -20.67
N THR A 338 -26.88 -7.85 -21.18
CA THR A 338 -27.17 -7.99 -22.62
C THR A 338 -28.04 -6.83 -23.09
N SER A 339 -29.11 -6.48 -22.35
CA SER A 339 -29.94 -5.31 -22.68
C SER A 339 -29.11 -4.03 -22.75
N LEU A 340 -28.24 -3.79 -21.76
CA LEU A 340 -27.37 -2.61 -21.74
C LEU A 340 -26.37 -2.59 -22.91
N VAL A 341 -25.81 -3.75 -23.26
CA VAL A 341 -24.86 -3.85 -24.39
C VAL A 341 -25.56 -3.61 -25.72
N ASP A 342 -26.80 -4.10 -25.89
CA ASP A 342 -27.57 -3.88 -27.11
C ASP A 342 -27.96 -2.40 -27.29
N ASP A 343 -28.26 -1.69 -26.20
CA ASP A 343 -28.66 -0.28 -26.21
C ASP A 343 -27.46 0.70 -26.30
N ASP A 344 -26.43 0.50 -25.47
CA ASP A 344 -25.34 1.47 -25.26
C ASP A 344 -23.92 0.90 -25.53
N GLY A 345 -23.81 -0.38 -25.86
CA GLY A 345 -22.55 -1.06 -26.18
C GLY A 345 -21.72 -1.50 -24.97
N LEU A 346 -20.65 -2.27 -25.25
CA LEU A 346 -19.76 -2.83 -24.22
C LEU A 346 -19.07 -1.79 -23.35
N PHE A 347 -18.86 -0.58 -23.87
CA PHE A 347 -18.32 0.52 -23.08
C PHE A 347 -19.20 0.86 -21.87
N ALA A 348 -20.53 0.90 -22.05
CA ALA A 348 -21.46 1.21 -20.97
C ALA A 348 -21.46 0.11 -19.90
N LEU A 349 -21.41 -1.16 -20.33
CA LEU A 349 -21.26 -2.29 -19.42
C LEU A 349 -19.95 -2.22 -18.61
N CYS A 350 -18.81 -2.02 -19.28
CA CYS A 350 -17.50 -1.94 -18.59
C CYS A 350 -17.47 -0.78 -17.58
N ARG A 351 -18.03 0.38 -17.96
CA ARG A 351 -18.16 1.54 -17.08
C ARG A 351 -19.04 1.25 -15.87
N ALA A 352 -20.14 0.52 -16.05
CA ALA A 352 -21.05 0.14 -14.97
C ALA A 352 -20.37 -0.86 -14.01
N LEU A 353 -19.70 -1.89 -14.53
CA LEU A 353 -19.00 -2.90 -13.74
C LEU A 353 -17.87 -2.28 -12.91
N MET A 354 -17.05 -1.39 -13.49
CA MET A 354 -15.97 -0.70 -12.75
C MET A 354 -16.47 0.23 -11.63
N ASN A 355 -17.76 0.59 -11.64
CA ASN A 355 -18.40 1.41 -10.62
C ASN A 355 -19.26 0.57 -9.63
N ALA A 356 -19.34 -0.74 -9.82
CA ALA A 356 -20.11 -1.63 -8.96
C ALA A 356 -19.39 -1.87 -7.62
N ASN A 357 -20.16 -2.12 -6.56
CA ASN A 357 -19.59 -2.44 -5.24
C ASN A 357 -18.67 -3.66 -5.31
N GLU A 358 -19.05 -4.69 -6.07
CA GLU A 358 -18.27 -5.92 -6.23
C GLU A 358 -16.90 -5.69 -6.89
N PHE A 359 -16.72 -4.60 -7.65
CA PHE A 359 -15.40 -4.23 -8.19
C PHE A 359 -14.49 -3.57 -7.15
N VAL A 360 -15.09 -2.87 -6.17
CA VAL A 360 -14.34 -2.02 -5.22
C VAL A 360 -14.20 -2.66 -3.85
N TYR A 361 -14.88 -3.77 -3.58
CA TYR A 361 -14.80 -4.51 -2.33
C TYR A 361 -14.25 -5.93 -2.58
N ILE A 362 -13.37 -6.39 -1.69
CA ILE A 362 -12.95 -7.79 -1.58
C ILE A 362 -13.66 -8.40 -0.38
N ASP A 363 -14.24 -9.58 -0.53
CA ASP A 363 -15.05 -10.25 0.48
C ASP A 363 -14.58 -11.68 0.84
#